data_AF-A0A971GTP9-F1
#
_entry.id   AF-A0A971GTP9-F1
#
_cell.length_a   1.000
_cell.length_b   1.000
_cell.length_c   1.000
_cell.angle_alpha   90.00
_cell.angle_beta   90.00
_cell.angle_gamma   90.00
#
_symmetry.space_group_name_H-M   'P 1'
#
loop_
_entity.id
_entity.type
_entity.pdbx_description
1 polymer ?
#
loop_
_entity_poly.entity_id
_entity_poly.type
_entity_poly.pdbx_seq_one_letter_code
_entity_poly.pdbx_strand_id
1 'polypeptide(L)'
;MNRKTVSAMLVLLVVSSIALGGGGIFGADSGAGTAADPVVTKSYVDELFASLSIEPQSVIFEVVEVDAGTKLIGGAGAELILRGGKATAIDNGIDGLSDLTAGRDLKTGNAVSLNHLLLVPKEDGRGLYCETRSWVMVKGAYTLL
;
A
#
# COMPACT_ATOMS: atom_id res chain seq x y z
N MET A 1 -69.35 -32.60 -8.64
CA MET A 1 -69.01 -31.18 -8.87
C MET A 1 -69.10 -30.90 -10.36
N ASN A 2 -69.86 -29.90 -10.80
CA ASN A 2 -70.10 -29.68 -12.23
C ASN A 2 -68.87 -29.08 -12.90
N ARG A 3 -68.57 -29.46 -14.14
CA ARG A 3 -67.39 -28.95 -14.89
C ARG A 3 -67.30 -27.41 -14.90
N LYS A 4 -68.46 -26.74 -14.87
CA LYS A 4 -68.61 -25.28 -14.77
C LYS A 4 -68.13 -24.72 -13.43
N THR A 5 -68.43 -25.40 -12.31
CA THR A 5 -68.01 -24.95 -10.96
C THR A 5 -66.52 -25.19 -10.72
N VAL A 6 -65.95 -26.25 -11.30
CA VAL A 6 -64.50 -26.52 -11.25
C VAL A 6 -63.71 -25.46 -12.03
N SER A 7 -64.17 -25.07 -13.23
CA SER A 7 -63.51 -24.02 -14.02
C SER A 7 -63.59 -22.64 -13.34
N ALA A 8 -64.73 -22.30 -12.75
CA ALA A 8 -64.90 -21.03 -12.03
C ALA A 8 -63.94 -20.93 -10.82
N MET A 9 -63.77 -22.04 -10.08
CA MET A 9 -62.88 -22.08 -8.92
C MET A 9 -61.40 -21.99 -9.32
N LEU A 10 -61.03 -22.57 -10.47
CA LEU A 10 -59.67 -22.51 -11.00
C LEU A 10 -59.30 -21.10 -11.50
N VAL A 11 -60.25 -20.41 -12.15
CA VAL A 11 -60.06 -19.01 -12.56
C VAL A 11 -59.90 -18.10 -11.34
N LEU A 12 -60.70 -18.29 -10.29
CA LEU A 12 -60.60 -17.50 -9.06
C LEU A 12 -59.24 -17.68 -8.36
N LEU A 13 -58.69 -18.90 -8.39
CA LEU A 13 -57.40 -19.22 -7.79
C LEU A 13 -56.24 -18.57 -8.57
N VAL A 14 -56.33 -18.52 -9.90
CA VAL A 14 -55.35 -17.83 -10.77
C VAL A 14 -55.41 -16.31 -10.58
N VAL A 15 -56.60 -15.73 -10.43
CA VAL A 15 -56.74 -14.28 -10.18
C VAL A 15 -56.22 -13.91 -8.79
N SER A 16 -56.45 -14.76 -7.78
CA SER A 16 -55.94 -14.56 -6.43
C SER A 16 -54.40 -14.64 -6.36
N SER A 17 -53.77 -15.56 -7.10
CA SER A 17 -52.31 -15.64 -7.16
C SER A 17 -51.67 -14.46 -7.89
N ILE A 18 -52.35 -13.86 -8.87
CA ILE A 18 -51.90 -12.62 -9.53
C ILE A 18 -52.06 -11.42 -8.59
N ALA A 19 -53.14 -11.35 -7.81
CA ALA A 19 -53.37 -10.27 -6.85
C ALA A 19 -52.39 -10.31 -5.66
N LEU A 20 -52.02 -11.50 -5.19
CA LEU A 20 -51.02 -11.69 -4.13
C LEU A 20 -49.56 -11.63 -4.64
N GLY A 21 -49.33 -11.91 -5.93
CA GLY A 21 -48.03 -11.78 -6.59
C GLY A 21 -47.69 -10.36 -7.07
N GLY A 22 -48.63 -9.42 -7.00
CA GLY A 22 -48.47 -8.03 -7.46
C GLY A 22 -47.96 -7.03 -6.41
N GLY A 23 -47.59 -7.49 -5.20
CA GLY A 23 -46.90 -6.67 -4.21
C GLY A 23 -45.46 -6.42 -4.67
N GLY A 24 -45.19 -5.21 -5.16
CA GLY A 24 -43.96 -4.84 -5.85
C GLY A 24 -42.67 -5.31 -5.17
N ILE A 25 -41.79 -5.93 -5.96
CA ILE A 25 -40.38 -6.05 -5.63
C ILE A 25 -39.79 -4.64 -5.71
N PHE A 26 -39.73 -3.94 -4.58
CA PHE A 26 -38.91 -2.75 -4.45
C PHE A 26 -37.45 -3.23 -4.37
N GLY A 27 -36.79 -3.32 -5.52
CA GLY A 27 -35.35 -3.46 -5.55
C GLY A 27 -34.75 -2.28 -4.80
N ALA A 28 -34.05 -2.52 -3.70
CA ALA A 28 -33.20 -1.51 -3.09
C ALA A 28 -32.10 -1.20 -4.11
N ASP A 29 -32.26 -0.08 -4.82
CA ASP A 29 -31.31 0.44 -5.79
C ASP A 29 -30.03 0.75 -5.00
N SER A 30 -29.11 -0.21 -4.96
CA SER A 30 -27.90 -0.19 -4.13
C SER A 30 -26.65 0.12 -4.97
N GLY A 31 -26.84 0.74 -6.14
CA GLY A 31 -25.76 1.15 -7.04
C GLY A 31 -25.19 2.52 -6.67
N ALA A 32 -23.98 2.83 -7.15
CA ALA A 32 -23.47 4.19 -7.11
C ALA A 32 -24.36 5.13 -7.96
N GLY A 33 -24.64 6.35 -7.48
CA GLY A 33 -25.47 7.33 -8.19
C GLY A 33 -26.98 7.20 -7.98
N THR A 34 -27.42 6.62 -6.85
CA THR A 34 -28.85 6.50 -6.50
C THR A 34 -29.40 7.82 -5.96
N ALA A 35 -30.72 7.93 -5.87
CA ALA A 35 -31.38 9.12 -5.27
C ALA A 35 -31.03 9.34 -3.79
N ALA A 36 -30.44 8.35 -3.12
CA ALA A 36 -29.93 8.45 -1.75
C ALA A 36 -28.49 9.01 -1.68
N ASP A 37 -27.80 9.18 -2.82
CA ASP A 37 -26.44 9.70 -2.88
C ASP A 37 -26.44 11.22 -2.58
N PRO A 38 -25.67 11.70 -1.59
CA PRO A 38 -25.55 13.13 -1.32
C PRO A 38 -24.98 13.89 -2.51
N VAL A 39 -25.69 14.93 -2.95
CA VAL A 39 -25.18 15.84 -3.97
C VAL A 39 -24.17 16.80 -3.33
N VAL A 40 -22.96 16.84 -3.87
CA VAL A 40 -21.93 17.82 -3.51
C VAL A 40 -21.61 18.70 -4.71
N THR A 41 -21.25 19.96 -4.46
CA THR A 41 -20.86 20.89 -5.53
C THR A 41 -19.43 20.61 -5.99
N LYS A 42 -19.14 20.87 -7.27
CA LYS A 42 -17.78 20.78 -7.80
C LYS A 42 -16.79 21.61 -6.97
N SER A 43 -17.19 22.82 -6.58
CA SER A 43 -16.33 23.72 -5.78
C SER A 43 -15.99 23.13 -4.41
N TYR A 44 -16.94 22.48 -3.73
CA TYR A 44 -16.69 21.83 -2.44
C TYR A 44 -15.66 20.69 -2.56
N VAL A 45 -15.78 19.89 -3.62
CA VAL A 45 -14.84 18.80 -3.91
C VAL A 45 -13.46 19.37 -4.26
N ASP A 46 -13.41 20.38 -5.13
CA ASP A 46 -12.17 21.04 -5.53
C ASP A 46 -11.46 21.71 -4.32
N GLU A 47 -12.21 22.39 -3.45
CA GLU A 47 -11.68 23.01 -2.21
C GLU A 47 -11.15 21.94 -1.25
N LEU A 48 -11.84 20.81 -1.11
CA LEU A 48 -11.37 19.69 -0.31
C LEU A 48 -10.06 19.11 -0.88
N PHE A 49 -9.98 18.87 -2.19
CA PHE A 49 -8.75 18.42 -2.84
C PHE A 49 -7.62 19.44 -2.75
N ALA A 50 -7.93 20.74 -2.87
CA ALA A 50 -6.94 21.81 -2.69
C ALA A 50 -6.44 21.93 -1.24
N SER A 51 -7.30 21.61 -0.27
CA SER A 51 -6.93 21.57 1.15
C SER A 51 -6.11 20.33 1.54
N LEU A 52 -6.24 19.25 0.76
CA LEU A 52 -5.45 18.03 0.93
C LEU A 52 -4.07 18.28 0.32
N SER A 53 -3.06 18.49 1.16
CA SER A 53 -1.65 18.57 0.73
C SER A 53 -1.11 17.19 0.33
N ILE A 54 -1.73 16.54 -0.65
CA ILE A 54 -1.24 15.32 -1.28
C ILE A 54 -0.25 15.75 -2.35
N GLU A 55 0.91 16.24 -1.92
CA GLU A 55 2.05 16.34 -2.81
C GLU A 55 2.55 14.91 -3.04
N PRO A 56 2.59 14.40 -4.28
CA PRO A 56 3.26 13.14 -4.56
C PRO A 56 4.75 13.34 -4.28
N GLN A 57 5.16 13.01 -3.05
CA GLN A 57 6.56 12.98 -2.64
C GLN A 57 7.23 11.84 -3.41
N SER A 58 7.75 12.16 -4.60
CA SER A 58 8.58 11.25 -5.36
C SER A 58 9.90 11.10 -4.59
N VAL A 59 9.99 10.03 -3.79
CA VAL A 59 11.23 9.69 -3.10
C VAL A 59 12.17 9.08 -4.12
N ILE A 60 13.13 9.89 -4.57
CA ILE A 60 14.19 9.48 -5.49
C ILE A 60 15.46 9.08 -4.72
N PHE A 61 16.39 8.41 -5.39
CA PHE A 61 17.72 8.20 -4.83
C PHE A 61 18.50 9.52 -4.81
N GLU A 62 19.06 9.86 -3.67
CA GLU A 62 20.09 10.89 -3.52
C GLU A 62 21.44 10.27 -3.21
N VAL A 63 22.53 10.96 -3.57
CA VAL A 63 23.89 10.53 -3.24
C VAL A 63 24.31 11.18 -1.93
N VAL A 64 24.55 10.35 -0.92
CA VAL A 64 25.04 10.75 0.39
C VAL A 64 26.51 10.38 0.49
N GLU A 65 27.36 11.38 0.77
CA GLU A 65 28.73 11.15 1.17
C GLU A 65 28.78 10.87 2.67
N VAL A 66 29.42 9.77 3.06
CA VAL A 66 29.49 9.28 4.44
C VAL A 66 30.96 9.17 4.84
N ASP A 67 31.34 9.84 5.92
CA ASP A 67 32.70 9.80 6.45
C ASP A 67 33.07 8.42 7.01
N ALA A 68 34.37 8.11 6.99
CA ALA A 68 34.89 6.88 7.57
C ALA A 68 34.56 6.80 9.08
N GLY A 69 34.11 5.64 9.53
CA GLY A 69 33.68 5.38 10.91
C GLY A 69 32.24 5.77 11.22
N THR A 70 31.51 6.35 10.26
CA THR A 70 30.12 6.79 10.45
C THR A 70 29.14 5.65 10.14
N LYS A 71 28.04 5.59 10.89
CA LYS A 71 26.91 4.70 10.61
C LYS A 71 25.85 5.46 9.81
N LEU A 72 25.39 4.87 8.71
CA LEU A 72 24.21 5.31 7.99
C LEU A 72 23.08 4.35 8.34
N ILE A 73 22.13 4.80 9.15
CA ILE A 73 20.96 4.02 9.58
C ILE A 73 19.78 4.38 8.70
N GLY A 74 19.15 3.38 8.07
CA GLY A 74 17.97 3.60 7.25
C GLY A 74 16.68 3.51 8.07
N GLY A 75 15.67 4.27 7.67
CA GLY A 75 14.31 4.15 8.16
C GLY A 75 13.55 2.98 7.52
N ALA A 76 12.31 2.76 7.93
CA ALA A 76 11.47 1.71 7.36
C ALA A 76 11.29 1.90 5.84
N GLY A 77 11.60 0.87 5.07
CA GLY A 77 11.50 0.88 3.61
C GLY A 77 12.63 1.63 2.89
N ALA A 78 13.67 2.08 3.61
CA ALA A 78 14.81 2.73 2.97
C ALA A 78 15.58 1.75 2.07
N GLU A 79 15.95 2.22 0.89
CA GLU A 79 16.78 1.50 -0.08
C GLU A 79 18.19 2.13 -0.11
N LEU A 80 19.22 1.29 0.00
CA LEU A 80 20.62 1.73 0.06
C LEU A 80 21.44 1.04 -1.04
N ILE A 81 22.33 1.78 -1.69
CA ILE A 81 23.30 1.24 -2.65
C ILE A 81 24.67 1.85 -2.36
N LEU A 82 25.63 1.03 -1.93
CA LEU A 82 27.02 1.46 -1.81
C LEU A 82 27.62 1.63 -3.22
N ARG A 83 27.97 2.86 -3.60
CA ARG A 83 28.53 3.21 -4.92
C ARG A 83 30.05 3.38 -4.89
N GLY A 84 30.63 3.66 -3.73
CA GLY A 84 32.07 3.74 -3.54
C GLY A 84 32.45 3.67 -2.08
N GLY A 85 33.70 3.30 -1.80
CA GLY A 85 34.21 3.05 -0.45
C GLY A 85 34.03 1.60 -0.01
N LYS A 86 34.13 1.37 1.30
CA LYS A 86 33.91 0.07 1.96
C LYS A 86 32.95 0.26 3.13
N ALA A 87 31.96 -0.62 3.21
CA ALA A 87 31.03 -0.66 4.32
C ALA A 87 30.69 -2.09 4.70
N THR A 88 30.28 -2.27 5.95
CA THR A 88 29.67 -3.50 6.46
C THR A 88 28.21 -3.26 6.82
N ALA A 89 27.40 -4.30 6.76
CA ALA A 89 26.00 -4.22 7.14
C ALA A 89 25.85 -4.05 8.66
N ILE A 90 24.77 -3.40 9.07
CA ILE A 90 24.25 -3.34 10.44
C ILE A 90 22.87 -4.00 10.40
N ASP A 91 22.65 -4.99 11.26
CA ASP A 91 21.37 -5.67 11.45
C ASP A 91 20.72 -5.32 12.80
N ASN A 92 19.56 -5.94 13.07
CA ASN A 92 18.83 -5.80 14.33
C ASN A 92 19.13 -6.94 15.33
N GLY A 93 20.10 -7.82 15.04
CA GLY A 93 20.43 -9.01 15.83
C GLY A 93 19.55 -10.25 15.63
N ILE A 94 18.44 -10.18 14.87
CA ILE A 94 17.52 -11.31 14.63
C ILE A 94 17.59 -11.78 13.18
N ASP A 95 17.21 -10.93 12.24
CA ASP A 95 17.33 -11.08 10.78
C ASP A 95 18.41 -10.11 10.25
N GLY A 96 18.57 -9.93 8.94
CA GLY A 96 19.67 -9.11 8.41
C GLY A 96 19.22 -7.94 7.54
N LEU A 97 20.14 -7.09 7.14
CA LEU A 97 19.88 -6.11 6.08
C LEU A 97 19.70 -6.87 4.76
N SER A 98 18.53 -6.76 4.13
CA SER A 98 18.20 -7.59 2.98
C SER A 98 18.93 -7.13 1.73
N ASP A 99 19.80 -7.97 1.19
CA ASP A 99 20.45 -7.77 -0.10
C ASP A 99 19.60 -8.42 -1.20
N LEU A 100 18.84 -7.58 -1.89
CA LEU A 100 17.91 -8.01 -2.92
C LEU A 100 18.61 -8.41 -4.21
N THR A 101 19.87 -8.00 -4.40
CA THR A 101 20.66 -8.37 -5.59
C THR A 101 21.25 -9.76 -5.42
N ALA A 102 21.78 -10.08 -4.24
CA ALA A 102 22.31 -11.41 -3.93
C ALA A 102 21.24 -12.40 -3.43
N GLY A 103 20.04 -11.93 -3.08
CA GLY A 103 18.94 -12.76 -2.61
C GLY A 103 19.16 -13.34 -1.21
N ARG A 104 19.82 -12.59 -0.32
CA ARG A 104 20.15 -13.03 1.05
C ARG A 104 20.15 -11.88 2.04
N ASP A 105 20.09 -12.20 3.32
CA ASP A 105 20.27 -11.23 4.40
C ASP A 105 21.76 -11.06 4.77
N LEU A 106 22.17 -9.82 4.98
CA LEU A 106 23.49 -9.45 5.51
C LEU A 106 23.40 -9.22 7.02
N LYS A 107 24.21 -9.95 7.77
CA LYS A 107 24.35 -9.80 9.23
C LYS A 107 25.33 -8.69 9.57
N THR A 108 25.25 -8.19 10.81
CA THR A 108 26.18 -7.16 11.31
C THR A 108 27.63 -7.58 11.07
N GLY A 109 28.41 -6.71 10.41
CA GLY A 109 29.81 -6.96 10.08
C GLY A 109 30.06 -7.67 8.74
N ASN A 110 29.02 -8.19 8.08
CA ASN A 110 29.18 -8.72 6.72
C ASN A 110 29.51 -7.58 5.76
N ALA A 111 30.49 -7.80 4.88
CA ALA A 111 30.85 -6.84 3.84
C ALA A 111 29.67 -6.60 2.88
N VAL A 112 29.43 -5.34 2.58
CA VAL A 112 28.42 -4.90 1.61
C VAL A 112 29.10 -4.75 0.25
N SER A 113 28.66 -5.53 -0.73
CA SER A 113 29.16 -5.42 -2.09
C SER A 113 28.73 -4.09 -2.72
N LEU A 114 29.60 -3.52 -3.55
CA LEU A 114 29.24 -2.37 -4.36
C LEU A 114 28.08 -2.71 -5.30
N ASN A 115 27.21 -1.72 -5.51
CA ASN A 115 26.11 -1.74 -6.47
C ASN A 115 24.98 -2.73 -6.16
N HIS A 116 24.96 -3.35 -4.98
CA HIS A 116 23.82 -4.13 -4.53
C HIS A 116 22.72 -3.24 -3.98
N LEU A 117 21.47 -3.56 -4.32
CA LEU A 117 20.29 -2.96 -3.74
C LEU A 117 20.01 -3.60 -2.39
N LEU A 118 20.13 -2.80 -1.33
CA LEU A 118 19.84 -3.21 0.03
C LEU A 118 18.52 -2.59 0.48
N LEU A 119 17.69 -3.36 1.16
CA LEU A 119 16.42 -2.93 1.72
C LEU A 119 16.49 -2.96 3.25
N VAL A 120 16.10 -1.86 3.88
CA VAL A 120 15.80 -1.80 5.31
C VAL A 120 14.31 -2.11 5.51
N PRO A 121 13.93 -3.31 5.99
CA PRO A 121 12.52 -3.71 6.01
C PRO A 121 11.69 -2.95 7.06
N LYS A 122 12.35 -2.52 8.16
CA LYS A 122 11.73 -1.86 9.30
C LYS A 122 12.69 -0.85 9.91
N GLU A 123 12.14 0.10 10.65
CA GLU A 123 12.91 1.06 11.44
C GLU A 123 13.38 0.42 12.76
N ASP A 124 14.38 -0.46 12.66
CA ASP A 124 14.92 -1.23 13.79
C ASP A 124 16.45 -1.17 13.90
N GLY A 125 17.05 -0.11 13.34
CA GLY A 125 18.48 0.20 13.48
C GLY A 125 19.40 -0.41 12.41
N ARG A 126 18.83 -0.94 11.31
CA ARG A 126 19.63 -1.49 10.19
C ARG A 126 20.24 -0.40 9.33
N GLY A 127 21.35 -0.74 8.69
CA GLY A 127 22.04 0.20 7.81
C GLY A 127 23.46 -0.23 7.47
N LEU A 128 24.32 0.76 7.29
CA LEU A 128 25.71 0.58 6.87
C LEU A 128 26.65 1.19 7.91
N TYR A 129 27.72 0.47 8.26
CA TYR A 129 28.89 1.05 8.89
C TYR A 129 29.95 1.30 7.83
N CYS A 130 30.29 2.56 7.56
CA CYS A 130 31.25 2.92 6.52
C CYS A 130 32.67 2.86 7.07
N GLU A 131 33.44 1.83 6.68
CA GLU A 131 34.83 1.65 7.12
C GLU A 131 35.78 2.69 6.51
N THR A 132 35.46 3.14 5.30
CA THR A 132 36.14 4.24 4.63
C THR A 132 35.13 5.33 4.27
N ARG A 133 35.62 6.50 3.89
CA ARG A 133 34.78 7.49 3.20
C ARG A 133 34.09 6.82 2.01
N SER A 134 32.77 6.96 1.95
CA SER A 134 31.90 6.17 1.10
C SER A 134 30.82 7.03 0.45
N TRP A 135 30.37 6.63 -0.72
CA TRP A 135 29.25 7.25 -1.42
C TRP A 135 28.11 6.24 -1.46
N VAL A 136 27.00 6.57 -0.82
CA VAL A 136 25.83 5.71 -0.71
C VAL A 136 24.68 6.41 -1.42
N MET A 137 24.05 5.74 -2.39
CA MET A 137 22.75 6.19 -2.87
C MET A 137 21.69 5.76 -1.87
N VAL A 138 20.88 6.70 -1.42
CA VAL A 138 19.82 6.47 -0.43
C VAL A 138 18.49 6.91 -1.00
N LYS A 139 17.46 6.08 -0.84
CA LYS A 139 16.07 6.43 -1.11
C LYS A 139 15.25 6.09 0.14
N GLY A 140 14.56 7.08 0.70
CA GLY A 140 13.84 6.96 1.97
C GLY A 140 14.55 7.68 3.11
N ALA A 141 13.96 7.62 4.31
CA ALA A 141 14.51 8.26 5.49
C ALA A 141 15.83 7.59 5.93
N TYR A 142 16.78 8.38 6.45
CA TYR A 142 18.01 7.89 7.05
C TYR A 142 18.54 8.84 8.12
N THR A 143 19.51 8.38 8.90
CA THR A 143 20.25 9.17 9.88
C THR A 143 21.72 8.78 9.86
N LEU A 144 22.60 9.76 10.01
CA LEU A 144 24.05 9.55 10.16
C LEU A 144 24.41 9.64 11.64
N LEU A 145 25.14 8.63 12.16
CA LEU A 145 25.55 8.51 13.56
C LEU A 145 27.06 8.25 13.71
#